data_AF-A0A8H6JES1-F1
#
_entry.id   AF-A0A8H6JES1-F1
#
_cell.length_a   1.000
_cell.length_b   1.000
_cell.length_c   1.000
_cell.angle_alpha   90.00
_cell.angle_beta   90.00
_cell.angle_gamma   90.00
#
_symmetry.space_group_name_H-M   'P 1'
#
loop_
_entity.id
_entity.type
_entity.pdbx_description
1 polymer ?
#
loop_
_entity_poly.entity_id
_entity_poly.type
_entity_poly.pdbx_seq_one_letter_code
_entity_poly.pdbx_strand_id
1 'polypeptide(L)'
;MAQDRLLETHLPRIGLCLAACAAVASTAYLFLPRSGPVAPIPGKDRRKTAPSPKWTLLPTLSTLARDALPYPPDALPGGRDVDTPYGNLRVYEWGPEDGERVLLLHGIGTPCVALSGMTREFEGRGWRVMTFDFFGRGYSDAPTDLPYDSRLYATQILLALASSPLRGWTGNDAFHLLGYSLGGAVAAAFASSHPHLLKSLTLVVPGGLIRSAAHVGWRSRLLYNCTALPESWRRWVVRRRLAPSRTTGRGDVPEAEAVDDAEVGWDDLRLPGAGTIGAVVGWQLAKHPGYVRSYMSTIANAPIYDRGDMEWKVLGDVLEARRAEAGAGLPGLRKGQVLFVLGERDEIVVPGETVWDARRVLGEDAVEVLVLKAGHEVAVTKGREIVDEVVARWEARC
;
A
#
# COMPACT_ATOMS: atom_id res chain seq x y z
N MET A 1 20.78 -56.33 9.64
CA MET A 1 19.68 -56.93 10.41
C MET A 1 19.59 -56.50 11.89
N ALA A 2 20.51 -55.69 12.44
CA ALA A 2 20.41 -55.18 13.82
C ALA A 2 19.94 -53.71 13.92
N GLN A 3 20.11 -52.90 12.87
CA GLN A 3 19.72 -51.48 12.86
C GLN A 3 18.21 -51.25 12.60
N ASP A 4 17.54 -52.13 11.85
CA ASP A 4 16.11 -51.95 11.53
C ASP A 4 15.18 -52.20 12.74
N ARG A 5 15.60 -53.01 13.72
CA ARG A 5 14.78 -53.31 14.92
C ARG A 5 14.69 -52.16 15.93
N LEU A 6 15.61 -51.20 15.90
CA LEU A 6 15.61 -50.04 16.79
C LEU A 6 14.58 -48.98 16.35
N LEU A 7 14.35 -48.81 15.05
CA LEU A 7 13.37 -47.85 14.55
C LEU A 7 11.93 -48.35 14.78
N GLU A 8 11.67 -49.64 14.54
CA GLU A 8 10.34 -50.24 14.72
C GLU A 8 9.85 -50.26 16.17
N THR A 9 10.75 -50.32 17.15
CA THR A 9 10.38 -50.34 18.59
C THR A 9 10.11 -48.95 19.17
N HIS A 10 10.60 -47.87 18.55
CA HIS A 10 10.48 -46.50 19.07
C HIS A 10 9.47 -45.62 18.33
N LEU A 11 9.13 -45.95 17.07
CA LEU A 11 8.10 -45.29 16.26
C LEU A 11 6.72 -45.11 16.96
N PRO A 12 6.14 -46.13 17.61
CA PRO A 12 4.84 -45.97 18.29
C PRO A 12 4.92 -45.07 19.53
N ARG A 13 6.09 -44.96 20.19
CA ARG A 13 6.30 -44.07 21.34
C ARG A 13 6.47 -42.61 20.92
N ILE A 14 7.12 -42.38 19.77
CA ILE A 14 7.25 -41.04 19.17
C ILE A 14 5.90 -40.53 18.67
N GLY A 15 5.07 -41.40 18.08
CA GLY A 15 3.70 -41.08 17.69
C GLY A 15 2.80 -40.70 18.88
N LEU A 16 2.92 -41.41 20.00
CA LEU A 16 2.17 -41.08 21.23
C LEU A 16 2.61 -39.75 21.85
N CYS A 17 3.91 -39.44 21.86
CA CYS A 17 4.41 -38.15 22.37
C CYS A 17 3.96 -36.96 21.50
N LEU A 18 3.94 -37.12 20.17
CA LEU A 18 3.45 -36.07 19.26
C LEU A 18 1.94 -35.83 19.38
N ALA A 19 1.14 -36.88 19.58
CA ALA A 19 -0.30 -36.77 19.84
C ALA A 19 -0.60 -36.11 21.20
N ALA A 20 0.18 -36.42 22.24
CA ALA A 20 0.05 -35.81 23.56
C ALA A 20 0.42 -34.30 23.55
N CYS A 21 1.48 -33.91 22.83
CA CYS A 21 1.85 -32.50 22.69
C CYS A 21 0.79 -31.67 21.94
N ALA A 22 0.13 -32.25 20.92
CA ALA A 22 -0.96 -31.59 20.21
C ALA A 22 -2.22 -31.41 21.07
N ALA A 23 -2.54 -32.37 21.94
CA ALA A 23 -3.66 -32.29 22.86
C ALA A 23 -3.46 -31.23 23.96
N VAL A 24 -2.25 -31.13 24.52
CA VAL A 24 -1.90 -30.13 25.56
C VAL A 24 -1.86 -28.71 24.99
N ALA A 25 -1.36 -28.51 23.76
CA ALA A 25 -1.39 -27.22 23.09
C ALA A 25 -2.83 -26.75 22.78
N SER A 26 -3.73 -27.69 22.47
CA SER A 26 -5.14 -27.41 22.20
C SER A 26 -5.93 -27.06 23.46
N THR A 27 -5.60 -27.67 24.60
CA THR A 27 -6.23 -27.35 25.89
C THR A 27 -5.69 -26.05 26.48
N ALA A 28 -4.39 -25.74 26.34
CA ALA A 28 -3.83 -24.46 26.79
C ALA A 28 -4.43 -23.24 26.06
N TYR A 29 -4.83 -23.40 24.79
CA TYR A 29 -5.52 -22.36 24.03
C TYR A 29 -6.95 -22.07 24.53
N LEU A 30 -7.60 -23.04 25.20
CA LEU A 30 -8.95 -22.92 25.73
C LEU A 30 -9.01 -22.26 27.12
N PHE A 31 -7.90 -22.19 27.84
CA PHE A 31 -7.83 -21.69 29.23
C PHE A 31 -7.00 -20.41 29.42
N LEU A 32 -6.54 -19.77 28.35
CA LEU A 32 -5.96 -18.43 28.43
C LEU A 32 -7.05 -17.40 28.76
N PRO A 33 -6.91 -16.59 29.83
CA PRO A 33 -7.92 -15.63 30.25
C PRO A 33 -8.17 -14.59 29.15
N ARG A 34 -9.43 -14.47 28.73
CA ARG A 34 -9.90 -13.45 27.80
C ARG A 34 -9.88 -12.07 28.47
N SER A 35 -9.09 -11.18 27.89
CA SER A 35 -9.29 -9.73 27.68
C SER A 35 -10.11 -8.94 28.72
N GLY A 36 -9.49 -7.86 29.25
CA GLY A 36 -10.19 -6.73 29.86
C GLY A 36 -11.19 -6.06 28.90
N PRO A 37 -11.95 -5.04 29.38
CA PRO A 37 -13.13 -4.55 28.69
C PRO A 37 -12.77 -4.03 27.29
N VAL A 38 -13.17 -4.79 26.28
CA VAL A 38 -13.16 -4.40 24.87
C VAL A 38 -14.21 -3.30 24.72
N ALA A 39 -13.83 -2.15 24.17
CA ALA A 39 -14.79 -1.13 23.76
C ALA A 39 -15.87 -1.79 22.89
N PRO A 40 -17.17 -1.52 23.10
CA PRO A 40 -18.23 -2.30 22.47
C PRO A 40 -18.09 -2.26 20.95
N ILE A 41 -17.83 -3.42 20.36
CA ILE A 41 -18.11 -3.70 18.95
C ILE A 41 -19.58 -3.32 18.75
N PRO A 42 -19.96 -2.55 17.71
CA PRO A 42 -21.36 -2.39 17.37
C PRO A 42 -21.94 -3.80 17.18
N GLY A 43 -22.73 -4.28 18.14
CA GLY A 43 -23.12 -5.69 18.29
C GLY A 43 -24.01 -6.25 17.17
N LYS A 44 -24.11 -5.56 16.04
CA LYS A 44 -24.93 -5.87 14.86
C LYS A 44 -24.16 -5.72 13.54
N ASP A 45 -22.85 -5.53 13.54
CA ASP A 45 -22.11 -5.45 12.29
C ASP A 45 -22.02 -6.83 11.63
N ARG A 46 -22.81 -7.04 10.57
CA ARG A 46 -22.84 -8.28 9.76
C ARG A 46 -21.85 -8.24 8.61
N ARG A 47 -21.07 -7.16 8.45
CA ARG A 47 -20.08 -7.02 7.37
C ARG A 47 -18.97 -8.05 7.54
N LYS A 48 -18.53 -8.67 6.45
CA LYS A 48 -17.44 -9.66 6.44
C LYS A 48 -16.08 -8.95 6.42
N THR A 49 -15.74 -8.29 7.51
CA THR A 49 -14.52 -7.50 7.66
C THR A 49 -13.63 -8.06 8.77
N ALA A 50 -12.31 -8.03 8.56
CA ALA A 50 -11.35 -8.25 9.64
C ALA A 50 -11.04 -6.89 10.28
N PRO A 51 -11.36 -6.68 11.57
CA PRO A 51 -11.14 -5.40 12.23
C PRO A 51 -9.65 -5.08 12.37
N SER A 52 -9.28 -3.82 12.20
CA SER A 52 -7.90 -3.35 12.27
C SER A 52 -7.37 -3.33 13.72
N PRO A 53 -6.04 -3.13 13.91
CA PRO A 53 -5.44 -2.88 15.22
C PRO A 53 -6.09 -1.73 15.99
N LYS A 54 -6.77 -0.80 15.31
CA LYS A 54 -7.50 0.27 15.96
C LYS A 54 -8.56 -0.26 16.93
N TRP A 55 -9.29 -1.29 16.52
CA TRP A 55 -10.36 -1.88 17.31
C TRP A 55 -9.87 -3.04 18.17
N THR A 56 -8.89 -3.79 17.67
CA THR A 56 -8.43 -5.02 18.30
C THR A 56 -7.27 -4.82 19.28
N LEU A 57 -6.51 -3.73 19.16
CA LEU A 57 -5.31 -3.49 19.96
C LEU A 57 -5.39 -2.18 20.76
N LEU A 58 -5.67 -1.03 20.12
CA LEU A 58 -5.57 0.28 20.80
C LEU A 58 -6.40 0.41 22.09
N PRO A 59 -7.63 -0.13 22.20
CA PRO A 59 -8.43 -0.03 23.43
C PRO A 59 -7.76 -0.73 24.62
N THR A 60 -6.88 -1.70 24.36
CA THR A 60 -6.17 -2.47 25.39
C THR A 60 -4.87 -1.83 25.85
N LEU A 61 -4.40 -0.77 25.17
CA LEU A 61 -3.13 -0.12 25.45
C LEU A 61 -3.32 1.18 26.24
N SER A 62 -2.42 1.45 27.18
CA SER A 62 -2.26 2.76 27.81
C SER A 62 -1.72 3.79 26.80
N THR A 63 -1.84 5.08 27.10
CA THR A 63 -1.31 6.16 26.24
C THR A 63 0.17 5.95 25.93
N LEU A 64 1.01 5.76 26.95
CA LEU A 64 2.45 5.51 26.77
C LEU A 64 2.73 4.28 25.88
N ALA A 65 1.92 3.23 26.00
CA ALA A 65 2.07 2.04 25.18
C ALA A 65 1.62 2.26 23.72
N ARG A 66 0.69 3.19 23.46
CA ARG A 66 0.30 3.60 22.10
C ARG A 66 1.41 4.42 21.44
N ASP A 67 2.02 5.33 22.18
CA ASP A 67 3.12 6.18 21.69
C ASP A 67 4.38 5.37 21.38
N ALA A 68 4.56 4.23 22.07
CA ALA A 68 5.65 3.30 21.85
C ALA A 68 5.43 2.33 20.67
N LEU A 69 4.27 2.37 20.00
CA LEU A 69 4.02 1.51 18.83
C LEU A 69 4.94 1.90 17.66
N PRO A 70 5.36 0.95 16.81
CA PRO A 70 6.09 1.28 15.60
C PRO A 70 5.33 2.22 14.66
N TYR A 71 4.00 2.19 14.69
CA TYR A 71 3.14 3.15 14.01
C TYR A 71 2.15 3.72 15.03
N PRO A 72 2.50 4.82 15.72
CA PRO A 72 1.59 5.47 16.65
C PRO A 72 0.32 5.96 15.95
N PRO A 73 -0.86 5.92 16.60
CA PRO A 73 -2.13 6.33 16.00
C PRO A 73 -2.21 7.83 15.64
N ASP A 74 -1.31 8.63 16.22
CA ASP A 74 -1.12 10.07 16.06
C ASP A 74 0.17 10.42 15.29
N ALA A 75 0.83 9.43 14.67
CA ALA A 75 2.03 9.64 13.84
C ALA A 75 1.80 10.62 12.67
N LEU A 76 0.55 10.72 12.21
CA LEU A 76 0.09 11.69 11.23
C LEU A 76 -1.07 12.52 11.83
N PRO A 77 -1.09 13.83 11.57
CA PRO A 77 -2.12 14.72 12.12
C PRO A 77 -3.47 14.56 11.39
N GLY A 78 -4.53 15.07 12.02
CA GLY A 78 -5.87 15.11 11.40
C GLY A 78 -6.48 13.74 11.13
N GLY A 79 -6.07 12.72 11.88
CA GLY A 79 -6.56 11.36 11.75
C GLY A 79 -8.04 11.24 12.12
N ARG A 80 -8.84 10.71 11.20
CA ARG A 80 -10.26 10.43 11.35
C ARG A 80 -10.61 9.03 10.88
N ASP A 81 -11.76 8.58 11.34
CA ASP A 81 -12.24 7.23 11.13
C ASP A 81 -13.58 7.29 10.41
N VAL A 82 -13.61 6.73 9.21
CA VAL A 82 -14.77 6.78 8.32
C VAL A 82 -15.44 5.42 8.35
N ASP A 83 -16.72 5.37 8.73
CA ASP A 83 -17.50 4.14 8.61
C ASP A 83 -17.93 3.96 7.15
N THR A 84 -17.63 2.79 6.57
CA THR A 84 -17.90 2.50 5.16
C THR A 84 -18.53 1.13 5.00
N PRO A 85 -19.19 0.81 3.88
CA PRO A 85 -19.68 -0.55 3.62
C PRO A 85 -18.61 -1.65 3.72
N TYR A 86 -17.34 -1.28 3.67
CA TYR A 86 -16.16 -2.13 3.69
C TYR A 86 -15.46 -2.20 5.07
N GLY A 87 -16.10 -1.64 6.11
CA GLY A 87 -15.51 -1.48 7.45
C GLY A 87 -14.94 -0.08 7.66
N ASN A 88 -14.15 0.10 8.71
CA ASN A 88 -13.54 1.39 9.02
C ASN A 88 -12.38 1.73 8.09
N LEU A 89 -12.37 2.95 7.57
CA LEU A 89 -11.29 3.54 6.80
C LEU A 89 -10.58 4.62 7.65
N ARG A 90 -9.27 4.47 7.85
CA ARG A 90 -8.44 5.48 8.52
C ARG A 90 -7.94 6.50 7.50
N VAL A 91 -8.38 7.75 7.64
CA VAL A 91 -7.99 8.88 6.78
C VAL A 91 -7.27 9.93 7.62
N TYR A 92 -6.25 10.57 7.05
CA TYR A 92 -5.53 11.67 7.64
C TYR A 92 -5.62 12.88 6.71
N GLU A 93 -5.92 14.04 7.27
CA GLU A 93 -6.04 15.28 6.50
C GLU A 93 -5.65 16.51 7.33
N TRP A 94 -4.74 17.33 6.82
CA TRP A 94 -4.20 18.48 7.53
C TRP A 94 -3.61 19.53 6.56
N GLY A 95 -3.13 20.65 7.11
CA GLY A 95 -2.69 21.82 6.35
C GLY A 95 -3.77 22.91 6.25
N PRO A 96 -3.47 24.07 5.65
CA PRO A 96 -4.41 25.20 5.51
C PRO A 96 -5.70 24.79 4.78
N GLU A 97 -6.88 25.26 5.23
CA GLU A 97 -8.17 24.87 4.62
C GLU A 97 -8.34 25.36 3.16
N ASP A 98 -7.69 26.47 2.83
CA ASP A 98 -7.61 27.11 1.52
C ASP A 98 -6.37 26.69 0.72
N GLY A 99 -5.50 25.86 1.30
CA GLY A 99 -4.30 25.36 0.65
C GLY A 99 -4.59 24.49 -0.59
N GLU A 100 -3.63 24.46 -1.51
CA GLU A 100 -3.70 23.59 -2.69
C GLU A 100 -3.72 22.12 -2.24
N ARG A 101 -4.59 21.31 -2.86
CA ARG A 101 -4.94 19.98 -2.35
C ARG A 101 -4.10 18.90 -2.99
N VAL A 102 -3.52 18.02 -2.19
CA VAL A 102 -2.81 16.83 -2.66
C VAL A 102 -3.26 15.57 -1.91
N LEU A 103 -3.59 14.52 -2.67
CA LEU A 103 -3.87 13.19 -2.15
C LEU A 103 -2.68 12.27 -2.43
N LEU A 104 -2.13 11.65 -1.39
CA LEU A 104 -1.01 10.71 -1.48
C LEU A 104 -1.45 9.27 -1.19
N LEU A 105 -1.10 8.34 -2.09
CA LEU A 105 -1.40 6.92 -1.98
C LEU A 105 -0.12 6.09 -1.78
N HIS A 106 -0.11 5.24 -0.77
CA HIS A 106 1.07 4.47 -0.35
C HIS A 106 1.25 3.14 -1.11
N GLY A 107 2.34 2.42 -0.81
CA GLY A 107 2.68 1.14 -1.44
C GLY A 107 1.91 -0.06 -0.85
N ILE A 108 2.20 -1.27 -1.34
CA ILE A 108 1.46 -2.48 -0.95
C ILE A 108 1.73 -2.94 0.49
N GLY A 109 2.99 -2.94 0.91
CA GLY A 109 3.43 -3.50 2.20
C GLY A 109 3.38 -2.52 3.38
N THR A 110 3.38 -1.22 3.11
CA THR A 110 3.40 -0.19 4.16
C THR A 110 2.03 0.48 4.33
N PRO A 111 1.74 1.11 5.49
CA PRO A 111 0.65 2.07 5.63
C PRO A 111 1.05 3.46 5.16
N CYS A 112 0.13 4.42 5.18
CA CYS A 112 0.37 5.78 4.68
C CYS A 112 1.51 6.53 5.39
N VAL A 113 1.85 6.16 6.62
CA VAL A 113 2.98 6.73 7.37
C VAL A 113 4.34 6.56 6.67
N ALA A 114 4.47 5.63 5.72
CA ALA A 114 5.66 5.53 4.87
C ALA A 114 5.90 6.77 4.00
N LEU A 115 4.84 7.53 3.70
CA LEU A 115 4.93 8.79 2.95
C LEU A 115 5.07 10.03 3.85
N SER A 116 5.24 9.85 5.16
CA SER A 116 5.30 10.94 6.13
C SER A 116 6.33 12.02 5.78
N GLY A 117 7.50 11.64 5.27
CA GLY A 117 8.52 12.59 4.78
C GLY A 117 7.96 13.52 3.71
N MET A 118 7.37 12.97 2.64
CA MET A 118 6.77 13.74 1.55
C MET A 118 5.59 14.60 2.02
N THR A 119 4.72 14.06 2.88
CA THR A 119 3.55 14.80 3.38
C THR A 119 3.94 16.02 4.22
N ARG A 120 5.04 15.95 4.98
CA ARG A 120 5.58 17.09 5.76
C ARG A 120 6.14 18.18 4.86
N GLU A 121 6.78 17.81 3.75
CA GLU A 121 7.30 18.77 2.78
C GLU A 121 6.17 19.54 2.08
N PHE A 122 5.06 18.87 1.74
CA PHE A 122 3.86 19.55 1.22
C PHE A 122 3.24 20.49 2.25
N GLU A 123 3.04 20.02 3.49
CA GLU A 123 2.49 20.86 4.56
C GLU A 123 3.37 22.09 4.83
N GLY A 124 4.69 21.94 4.89
CA GLY A 124 5.63 23.04 5.08
C GLY A 124 5.57 24.11 3.98
N ARG A 125 4.99 23.77 2.82
CA ARG A 125 4.73 24.68 1.69
C ARG A 125 3.31 25.25 1.67
N GLY A 126 2.50 25.00 2.71
CA GLY A 126 1.12 25.49 2.81
C GLY A 126 0.09 24.67 2.04
N TRP A 127 0.43 23.44 1.64
CA TRP A 127 -0.52 22.57 0.94
C TRP A 127 -1.47 21.88 1.94
N ARG A 128 -2.69 21.62 1.47
CA ARG A 128 -3.65 20.75 2.15
C ARG A 128 -3.39 19.30 1.74
N VAL A 129 -2.97 18.48 2.70
CA VAL A 129 -2.58 17.10 2.46
C VAL A 129 -3.68 16.15 2.91
N MET A 130 -4.00 15.17 2.08
CA MET A 130 -4.79 13.99 2.47
C MET A 130 -4.01 12.71 2.16
N THR A 131 -4.12 11.74 3.06
CA THR A 131 -3.69 10.36 2.82
C THR A 131 -4.54 9.41 3.65
N PHE A 132 -4.49 8.11 3.38
CA PHE A 132 -5.25 7.12 4.14
C PHE A 132 -4.55 5.77 4.09
N ASP A 133 -4.82 4.93 5.08
CA ASP A 133 -4.37 3.55 5.05
C ASP A 133 -5.27 2.73 4.10
N PHE A 134 -4.69 2.07 3.10
CA PHE A 134 -5.39 1.12 2.26
C PHE A 134 -6.06 0.03 3.11
N PHE A 135 -7.19 -0.52 2.62
CA PHE A 135 -7.90 -1.54 3.38
C PHE A 135 -6.98 -2.71 3.76
N GLY A 136 -7.04 -3.13 5.02
CA GLY A 136 -6.17 -4.15 5.57
C GLY A 136 -4.70 -3.74 5.76
N ARG A 137 -4.41 -2.43 5.80
CA ARG A 137 -3.12 -1.86 6.19
C ARG A 137 -3.35 -0.87 7.33
N GLY A 138 -2.30 -0.66 8.11
CA GLY A 138 -2.30 0.33 9.18
C GLY A 138 -3.49 0.18 10.13
N TYR A 139 -4.31 1.23 10.19
CA TYR A 139 -5.50 1.28 11.03
C TYR A 139 -6.83 1.13 10.27
N SER A 140 -6.81 0.81 8.98
CA SER A 140 -8.02 0.51 8.19
C SER A 140 -8.42 -0.95 8.28
N ASP A 141 -9.72 -1.24 8.38
CA ASP A 141 -10.26 -2.60 8.38
C ASP A 141 -10.00 -3.29 7.03
N ALA A 142 -10.16 -4.62 6.99
CA ALA A 142 -9.96 -5.41 5.78
C ALA A 142 -11.24 -6.13 5.36
N PRO A 143 -11.90 -5.75 4.24
CA PRO A 143 -12.90 -6.59 3.60
C PRO A 143 -12.34 -7.99 3.34
N THR A 144 -13.12 -9.01 3.65
CA THR A 144 -12.67 -10.40 3.47
C THR A 144 -13.42 -11.11 2.35
N ASP A 145 -14.53 -10.58 1.87
CA ASP A 145 -15.40 -11.19 0.88
C ASP A 145 -15.28 -10.60 -0.53
N LEU A 146 -14.33 -9.68 -0.74
CA LEU A 146 -14.13 -8.99 -2.00
C LEU A 146 -12.68 -9.08 -2.48
N PRO A 147 -12.43 -9.11 -3.80
CA PRO A 147 -11.10 -8.97 -4.35
C PRO A 147 -10.59 -7.53 -4.15
N TYR A 148 -9.30 -7.39 -3.88
CA TYR A 148 -8.63 -6.10 -3.77
C TYR A 148 -8.17 -5.63 -5.16
N ASP A 149 -9.14 -5.19 -5.97
CA ASP A 149 -8.96 -4.77 -7.35
C ASP A 149 -9.07 -3.24 -7.52
N SER A 150 -8.93 -2.76 -8.77
CA SER A 150 -9.02 -1.32 -9.08
C SER A 150 -10.36 -0.70 -8.66
N ARG A 151 -11.46 -1.46 -8.64
CA ARG A 151 -12.78 -0.96 -8.23
C ARG A 151 -12.84 -0.72 -6.73
N LEU A 152 -12.32 -1.65 -5.92
CA LEU A 152 -12.26 -1.47 -4.47
C LEU A 152 -11.38 -0.26 -4.11
N TYR A 153 -10.21 -0.13 -4.74
CA TYR A 153 -9.31 0.98 -4.45
C TYR A 153 -9.84 2.33 -4.94
N ALA A 154 -10.46 2.40 -6.12
CA ALA A 154 -11.13 3.62 -6.59
C ALA A 154 -12.26 4.03 -5.64
N THR A 155 -13.05 3.05 -5.18
CA THR A 155 -14.10 3.29 -4.18
C THR A 155 -13.51 3.81 -2.87
N GLN A 156 -12.37 3.26 -2.43
CA GLN A 156 -11.68 3.71 -1.23
C GLN A 156 -11.22 5.18 -1.34
N ILE A 157 -10.69 5.59 -2.49
CA ILE A 157 -10.35 7.01 -2.76
C ILE A 157 -11.59 7.88 -2.63
N LEU A 158 -12.68 7.52 -3.30
CA LEU A 158 -13.93 8.30 -3.26
C LEU A 158 -14.50 8.42 -1.83
N LEU A 159 -14.44 7.35 -1.05
CA LEU A 159 -14.86 7.34 0.36
C LEU A 159 -13.97 8.27 1.21
N ALA A 160 -12.64 8.26 0.99
CA ALA A 160 -11.73 9.17 1.68
C ALA A 160 -12.03 10.64 1.33
N LEU A 161 -12.19 10.96 0.05
CA LEU A 161 -12.51 12.31 -0.42
C LEU A 161 -13.86 12.79 0.12
N ALA A 162 -14.90 11.96 0.03
CA ALA A 162 -16.24 12.29 0.51
C ALA A 162 -16.33 12.44 2.04
N SER A 163 -15.38 11.87 2.78
CA SER A 163 -15.33 12.00 4.24
C SER A 163 -14.75 13.31 4.75
N SER A 164 -14.14 14.13 3.88
CA SER A 164 -13.61 15.41 4.29
C SER A 164 -14.76 16.35 4.69
N PRO A 165 -14.66 17.07 5.82
CA PRO A 165 -15.62 18.12 6.16
C PRO A 165 -15.47 19.37 5.28
N LEU A 166 -14.34 19.50 4.57
CA LEU A 166 -14.06 20.64 3.72
C LEU A 166 -14.65 20.46 2.32
N ARG A 167 -15.06 21.58 1.73
CA ARG A 167 -15.34 21.64 0.30
C ARG A 167 -14.03 21.63 -0.49
N GLY A 168 -14.09 21.19 -1.75
CA GLY A 168 -12.97 21.29 -2.70
C GLY A 168 -12.20 20.00 -2.97
N TRP A 169 -12.48 18.90 -2.26
CA TRP A 169 -11.98 17.56 -2.65
C TRP A 169 -12.83 16.90 -3.75
N THR A 170 -13.99 17.48 -4.04
CA THR A 170 -14.93 17.03 -5.07
C THR A 170 -15.19 18.17 -6.05
N GLY A 171 -15.55 17.80 -7.28
CA GLY A 171 -15.71 18.75 -8.39
C GLY A 171 -14.53 18.69 -9.38
N ASN A 172 -14.60 19.54 -10.39
CA ASN A 172 -13.59 19.58 -11.43
C ASN A 172 -12.29 20.19 -10.93
N ASP A 173 -11.15 19.64 -11.34
CA ASP A 173 -9.81 20.15 -11.01
C ASP A 173 -9.65 20.34 -9.49
N ALA A 174 -10.08 19.34 -8.70
CA ALA A 174 -10.21 19.44 -7.25
C ALA A 174 -8.87 19.29 -6.50
N PHE A 175 -8.03 18.34 -6.93
CA PHE A 175 -6.78 18.03 -6.21
C PHE A 175 -5.71 17.42 -7.11
N HIS A 176 -4.46 17.47 -6.65
CA HIS A 176 -3.33 16.76 -7.24
C HIS A 176 -3.24 15.33 -6.67
N LEU A 177 -3.06 14.34 -7.53
CA LEU A 177 -2.95 12.93 -7.10
C LEU A 177 -1.50 12.44 -7.25
N LEU A 178 -0.93 11.93 -6.16
CA LEU A 178 0.37 11.30 -6.13
C LEU A 178 0.25 9.86 -5.61
N GLY A 179 0.78 8.90 -6.38
CA GLY A 179 0.76 7.49 -6.00
C GLY A 179 2.14 6.86 -6.02
N TYR A 180 2.50 6.17 -4.93
CA TYR A 180 3.75 5.41 -4.80
C TYR A 180 3.52 3.91 -5.03
N SER A 181 4.29 3.28 -5.93
CA SER A 181 4.25 1.83 -6.17
C SER A 181 2.83 1.33 -6.50
N LEU A 182 2.22 0.47 -5.67
CA LEU A 182 0.79 0.12 -5.77
C LEU A 182 -0.11 1.35 -5.85
N GLY A 183 0.15 2.37 -5.03
CA GLY A 183 -0.57 3.64 -5.05
C GLY A 183 -0.49 4.32 -6.41
N GLY A 184 0.61 4.18 -7.14
CA GLY A 184 0.77 4.68 -8.51
C GLY A 184 -0.11 3.93 -9.50
N ALA A 185 -0.15 2.60 -9.41
CA ALA A 185 -1.04 1.76 -10.22
C ALA A 185 -2.52 2.10 -10.00
N VAL A 186 -2.90 2.24 -8.73
CA VAL A 186 -4.24 2.66 -8.30
C VAL A 186 -4.54 4.08 -8.79
N ALA A 187 -3.59 5.00 -8.69
CA ALA A 187 -3.75 6.39 -9.13
C ALA A 187 -3.97 6.47 -10.65
N ALA A 188 -3.23 5.70 -11.45
CA ALA A 188 -3.44 5.62 -12.90
C ALA A 188 -4.83 5.05 -13.25
N ALA A 189 -5.26 3.98 -12.58
CA ALA A 189 -6.60 3.41 -12.75
C ALA A 189 -7.72 4.37 -12.30
N PHE A 190 -7.49 5.15 -11.25
CA PHE A 190 -8.43 6.17 -10.81
C PHE A 190 -8.51 7.32 -11.82
N ALA A 191 -7.36 7.79 -12.32
CA ALA A 191 -7.27 8.85 -13.30
C ALA A 191 -7.91 8.49 -14.65
N SER A 192 -7.88 7.22 -15.06
CA SER A 192 -8.52 6.79 -16.30
C SER A 192 -10.05 6.88 -16.25
N SER A 193 -10.65 6.80 -15.06
CA SER A 193 -12.11 6.82 -14.85
C SER A 193 -12.64 8.12 -14.26
N HIS A 194 -11.82 8.83 -13.49
CA HIS A 194 -12.18 10.08 -12.81
C HIS A 194 -11.20 11.23 -13.14
N PRO A 195 -10.81 11.43 -14.41
CA PRO A 195 -9.78 12.42 -14.75
C PRO A 195 -10.21 13.84 -14.39
N HIS A 196 -11.52 14.12 -14.46
CA HIS A 196 -12.11 15.43 -14.18
C HIS A 196 -11.81 15.95 -12.76
N LEU A 197 -11.63 15.06 -11.78
CA LEU A 197 -11.30 15.46 -10.41
C LEU A 197 -9.86 15.94 -10.23
N LEU A 198 -8.95 15.55 -11.13
CA LEU A 198 -7.52 15.65 -10.90
C LEU A 198 -6.94 16.90 -11.56
N LYS A 199 -6.24 17.75 -10.81
CA LYS A 199 -5.41 18.83 -11.38
C LYS A 199 -4.19 18.27 -12.11
N SER A 200 -3.54 17.28 -11.50
CA SER A 200 -2.39 16.57 -12.07
C SER A 200 -2.29 15.14 -11.54
N LEU A 201 -1.47 14.34 -12.23
CA LEU A 201 -1.12 12.99 -11.81
C LEU A 201 0.41 12.85 -11.72
N THR A 202 0.89 12.40 -10.57
CA THR A 202 2.29 12.06 -10.33
C THR A 202 2.40 10.61 -9.87
N LEU A 203 3.24 9.84 -10.56
CA LEU A 203 3.43 8.42 -10.35
C LEU A 203 4.87 8.16 -9.89
N VAL A 204 5.04 7.78 -8.62
CA VAL A 204 6.35 7.52 -8.01
C VAL A 204 6.59 6.01 -8.04
N VAL A 205 7.56 5.58 -8.85
CA VAL A 205 7.91 4.17 -9.15
C VAL A 205 6.66 3.29 -9.25
N PRO A 206 5.73 3.60 -10.18
CA PRO A 206 4.40 3.01 -10.20
C PRO A 206 4.38 1.54 -10.63
N GLY A 207 3.45 0.78 -10.06
CA GLY A 207 3.00 -0.46 -10.68
C GLY A 207 2.13 -0.22 -11.93
N GLY A 208 1.64 -1.31 -12.52
CA GLY A 208 0.68 -1.33 -13.63
C GLY A 208 1.31 -1.66 -14.97
N LEU A 209 2.50 -1.12 -15.25
CA LEU A 209 3.29 -1.46 -16.43
C LEU A 209 4.40 -2.48 -16.15
N ILE A 210 4.47 -3.00 -14.93
CA ILE A 210 5.43 -4.04 -14.57
C ILE A 210 5.11 -5.31 -15.36
N ARG A 211 6.11 -5.79 -16.12
CA ARG A 211 6.02 -6.97 -16.97
C ARG A 211 6.04 -8.23 -16.11
N SER A 212 4.89 -8.88 -15.89
CA SER A 212 4.88 -10.06 -15.02
C SER A 212 5.70 -11.21 -15.58
N ALA A 213 5.79 -11.32 -16.92
CA ALA A 213 6.56 -12.37 -17.60
C ALA A 213 8.05 -12.32 -17.26
N ALA A 214 8.61 -11.12 -17.09
CA ALA A 214 10.02 -10.90 -16.78
C ALA A 214 10.29 -10.94 -15.26
N HIS A 215 9.40 -10.34 -14.46
CA HIS A 215 9.69 -10.01 -13.06
C HIS A 215 8.97 -10.89 -12.03
N VAL A 216 8.02 -11.74 -12.45
CA VAL A 216 7.26 -12.60 -11.53
C VAL A 216 7.54 -14.08 -11.80
N GLY A 217 8.35 -14.69 -10.93
CA GLY A 217 8.61 -16.12 -10.96
C GLY A 217 7.34 -16.99 -10.84
N TRP A 218 7.35 -18.15 -11.49
CA TRP A 218 6.21 -19.10 -11.51
C TRP A 218 5.77 -19.54 -10.10
N ARG A 219 6.71 -19.60 -9.14
CA ARG A 219 6.43 -19.91 -7.73
C ARG A 219 5.55 -18.84 -7.08
N SER A 220 5.80 -17.58 -7.38
CA SER A 220 4.99 -16.46 -6.88
C SER A 220 3.60 -16.48 -7.54
N ARG A 221 3.51 -16.77 -8.84
CA ARG A 221 2.20 -16.97 -9.51
C ARG A 221 1.39 -18.08 -8.86
N LEU A 222 2.01 -19.23 -8.56
CA LEU A 222 1.34 -20.33 -7.89
C LEU A 222 0.90 -19.95 -6.46
N LEU A 223 1.77 -19.25 -5.71
CA LEU A 223 1.46 -18.84 -4.34
C LEU A 223 0.28 -17.88 -4.26
N TYR A 224 0.14 -16.94 -5.19
CA TYR A 224 -0.95 -15.95 -5.11
C TYR A 224 -2.22 -16.40 -5.83
N ASN A 225 -2.11 -17.11 -6.95
CA ASN A 225 -3.25 -17.40 -7.84
C ASN A 225 -3.78 -18.83 -7.76
N CYS A 226 -3.05 -19.78 -7.13
CA CYS A 226 -3.52 -21.16 -7.04
C CYS A 226 -4.53 -21.34 -5.90
N THR A 227 -5.80 -21.54 -6.25
CA THR A 227 -6.88 -21.85 -5.29
C THR A 227 -6.84 -23.29 -4.78
N ALA A 228 -6.10 -24.19 -5.45
CA ALA A 228 -5.92 -25.58 -5.01
C ALA A 228 -5.03 -25.70 -3.76
N LEU A 229 -4.20 -24.69 -3.48
CA LEU A 229 -3.38 -24.67 -2.27
C LEU A 229 -4.18 -24.10 -1.09
N PRO A 230 -4.18 -24.79 0.08
CA PRO A 230 -4.90 -24.33 1.27
C PRO A 230 -4.54 -22.88 1.64
N GLU A 231 -5.55 -22.03 1.82
CA GLU A 231 -5.35 -20.60 2.13
C GLU A 231 -4.54 -20.40 3.42
N SER A 232 -4.73 -21.26 4.43
CA SER A 232 -3.95 -21.23 5.68
C SER A 232 -2.45 -21.41 5.44
N TRP A 233 -2.07 -22.36 4.59
CA TRP A 233 -0.68 -22.61 4.23
C TRP A 233 -0.09 -21.46 3.40
N ARG A 234 -0.82 -20.99 2.39
CA ARG A 234 -0.36 -19.85 1.56
C ARG A 234 -0.14 -18.60 2.41
N ARG A 235 -1.08 -18.29 3.32
CA ARG A 235 -0.93 -17.18 4.28
C ARG A 235 0.28 -17.37 5.18
N TRP A 236 0.55 -18.58 5.65
CA TRP A 236 1.75 -18.85 6.45
C TRP A 236 3.05 -18.60 5.65
N VAL A 237 3.12 -19.06 4.39
CA VAL A 237 4.29 -18.80 3.53
C VAL A 237 4.46 -17.31 3.28
N VAL A 238 3.40 -16.60 2.89
CA VAL A 238 3.44 -15.16 2.61
C VAL A 238 3.80 -14.37 3.88
N ARG A 239 3.24 -14.74 5.04
CA ARG A 239 3.60 -14.13 6.33
C ARG A 239 5.09 -14.24 6.62
N ARG A 240 5.71 -15.38 6.31
CA ARG A 240 7.16 -15.56 6.49
C ARG A 240 7.98 -14.75 5.50
N ARG A 241 7.50 -14.58 4.26
CA ARG A 241 8.17 -13.73 3.24
C ARG A 241 8.13 -12.25 3.60
N LEU A 242 7.00 -11.77 4.12
CA LEU A 242 6.85 -10.37 4.51
C LEU A 242 7.54 -10.00 5.83
N ALA A 243 8.03 -10.99 6.59
CA ALA A 243 8.63 -10.73 7.89
C ALA A 243 9.96 -9.97 7.71
N PRO A 244 10.19 -8.87 8.45
CA PRO A 244 11.43 -8.10 8.35
C PRO A 244 12.67 -8.94 8.67
N SER A 245 13.78 -8.72 7.96
CA SER A 245 15.05 -9.43 8.16
C SER A 245 16.14 -8.47 8.64
N ARG A 246 16.80 -8.78 9.76
CA ARG A 246 17.86 -7.94 10.37
C ARG A 246 19.28 -8.29 9.91
N THR A 247 19.44 -9.26 9.01
CA THR A 247 20.74 -9.73 8.52
C THR A 247 20.77 -9.58 7.01
N THR A 248 21.60 -8.64 6.52
CA THR A 248 22.14 -8.49 5.16
C THR A 248 21.25 -8.94 3.99
N GLY A 249 20.72 -7.99 3.24
CA GLY A 249 20.50 -8.15 1.79
C GLY A 249 19.44 -9.16 1.34
N ARG A 250 18.49 -9.53 2.21
CA ARG A 250 17.36 -10.39 1.79
C ARG A 250 16.10 -10.08 2.59
N GLY A 251 15.58 -8.88 2.42
CA GLY A 251 14.17 -8.62 2.68
C GLY A 251 13.39 -9.13 1.47
N ASP A 252 13.01 -10.41 1.43
CA ASP A 252 12.33 -11.01 0.27
C ASP A 252 10.84 -10.59 0.19
N VAL A 253 10.63 -9.33 -0.15
CA VAL A 253 9.48 -8.90 -0.96
C VAL A 253 9.48 -9.73 -2.25
N PRO A 254 8.36 -10.03 -2.97
CA PRO A 254 8.40 -10.78 -4.24
C PRO A 254 9.63 -10.34 -5.03
N GLU A 255 10.56 -11.29 -5.31
CA GLU A 255 11.99 -11.18 -5.71
C GLU A 255 12.53 -9.85 -6.27
N ALA A 256 11.67 -9.02 -6.83
CA ALA A 256 11.86 -7.65 -7.21
C ALA A 256 12.01 -6.62 -6.05
N GLU A 257 11.24 -6.62 -4.94
CA GLU A 257 11.26 -5.44 -4.02
C GLU A 257 12.37 -5.37 -2.95
N ALA A 258 13.36 -6.26 -3.03
CA ALA A 258 14.54 -6.23 -2.17
C ALA A 258 15.66 -5.42 -2.86
N VAL A 259 15.86 -4.15 -2.50
CA VAL A 259 17.00 -3.36 -3.02
C VAL A 259 18.26 -3.75 -2.24
N ASP A 260 19.23 -4.39 -2.91
CA ASP A 260 20.50 -4.86 -2.30
C ASP A 260 21.56 -3.72 -2.22
N ASP A 261 21.33 -2.58 -2.90
CA ASP A 261 22.32 -1.51 -3.11
C ASP A 261 22.04 -0.17 -2.38
N ALA A 262 21.12 -0.17 -1.40
CA ALA A 262 20.89 1.00 -0.56
C ALA A 262 21.92 1.10 0.58
N GLU A 263 22.46 2.29 0.85
CA GLU A 263 23.36 2.53 2.01
C GLU A 263 22.71 2.13 3.35
N VAL A 264 21.37 2.08 3.39
CA VAL A 264 20.55 1.62 4.49
C VAL A 264 19.50 0.65 3.93
N GLY A 265 19.42 -0.57 4.47
CA GLY A 265 18.45 -1.57 4.02
C GLY A 265 17.00 -1.12 4.25
N TRP A 266 16.09 -1.58 3.39
CA TRP A 266 14.66 -1.22 3.39
C TRP A 266 14.02 -1.26 4.79
N ASP A 267 14.26 -2.33 5.55
CA ASP A 267 13.66 -2.54 6.87
C ASP A 267 14.16 -1.54 7.95
N ASP A 268 15.33 -0.94 7.73
CA ASP A 268 15.97 -0.01 8.66
C ASP A 268 15.65 1.46 8.38
N LEU A 269 15.01 1.75 7.24
CA LEU A 269 14.58 3.10 6.89
C LEU A 269 13.62 3.68 7.93
N ARG A 270 13.97 4.85 8.48
CA ARG A 270 13.22 5.53 9.53
C ARG A 270 12.10 6.40 8.93
N LEU A 271 10.92 6.30 9.54
CA LEU A 271 9.75 7.07 9.14
C LEU A 271 9.53 8.24 10.12
N PRO A 272 9.42 9.49 9.63
CA PRO A 272 9.12 10.64 10.47
C PRO A 272 7.84 10.44 11.32
N GLY A 273 7.99 10.49 12.65
CA GLY A 273 6.86 10.31 13.59
C GLY A 273 6.50 8.84 13.86
N ALA A 274 7.28 7.89 13.36
CA ALA A 274 7.06 6.46 13.54
C ALA A 274 8.40 5.70 13.69
N GLY A 275 8.33 4.37 13.68
CA GLY A 275 9.48 3.47 13.74
C GLY A 275 10.21 3.35 12.39
N THR A 276 10.90 2.23 12.21
CA THR A 276 11.43 1.87 10.88
C THR A 276 10.36 1.17 10.04
N ILE A 277 10.54 1.11 8.72
CA ILE A 277 9.64 0.36 7.84
C ILE A 277 9.49 -1.08 8.31
N GLY A 278 10.60 -1.76 8.61
CA GLY A 278 10.57 -3.14 9.09
C GLY A 278 9.78 -3.27 10.40
N ALA A 279 9.95 -2.34 11.35
CA ALA A 279 9.18 -2.36 12.59
C ALA A 279 7.67 -2.18 12.35
N VAL A 280 7.28 -1.31 11.42
CA VAL A 280 5.87 -1.07 11.05
C VAL A 280 5.29 -2.29 10.33
N VAL A 281 6.00 -2.88 9.37
CA VAL A 281 5.57 -4.09 8.66
C VAL A 281 5.45 -5.28 9.62
N GLY A 282 6.45 -5.47 10.50
CA GLY A 282 6.43 -6.48 11.55
C GLY A 282 5.24 -6.31 12.50
N TRP A 283 4.91 -5.06 12.87
CA TRP A 283 3.72 -4.76 13.66
C TRP A 283 2.42 -5.11 12.93
N GLN A 284 2.27 -4.75 11.64
CA GLN A 284 1.09 -5.12 10.85
C GLN A 284 0.93 -6.64 10.77
N LEU A 285 2.01 -7.38 10.50
CA LEU A 285 1.99 -8.84 10.52
C LEU A 285 1.54 -9.39 11.87
N ALA A 286 2.04 -8.84 12.97
CA ALA A 286 1.73 -9.30 14.31
C ALA A 286 0.32 -8.96 14.76
N LYS A 287 -0.21 -7.79 14.39
CA LYS A 287 -1.39 -7.19 15.04
C LYS A 287 -2.58 -6.98 14.11
N HIS A 288 -2.36 -6.95 12.80
CA HIS A 288 -3.43 -6.71 11.84
C HIS A 288 -3.95 -8.04 11.25
N PRO A 289 -5.13 -8.54 11.66
CA PRO A 289 -5.63 -9.85 11.22
C PRO A 289 -5.90 -9.93 9.71
N GLY A 290 -6.28 -8.80 9.10
CA GLY A 290 -6.48 -8.69 7.65
C GLY A 290 -5.23 -8.58 6.77
N TYR A 291 -4.05 -8.25 7.32
CA TYR A 291 -2.90 -7.77 6.52
C TYR A 291 -2.40 -8.77 5.48
N VAL A 292 -2.16 -10.02 5.88
CA VAL A 292 -1.65 -11.05 4.95
C VAL A 292 -2.69 -11.37 3.87
N ARG A 293 -3.98 -11.40 4.21
CA ARG A 293 -5.06 -11.73 3.27
C ARG A 293 -5.25 -10.60 2.26
N SER A 294 -5.32 -9.35 2.73
CA SER A 294 -5.44 -8.18 1.85
C SER A 294 -4.23 -8.04 0.93
N TYR A 295 -3.02 -8.26 1.44
CA TYR A 295 -1.78 -8.28 0.65
C TYR A 295 -1.86 -9.32 -0.47
N MET A 296 -2.17 -10.57 -0.14
CA MET A 296 -2.29 -11.65 -1.13
C MET A 296 -3.35 -11.35 -2.19
N SER A 297 -4.51 -10.86 -1.78
CA SER A 297 -5.58 -10.50 -2.72
C SER A 297 -5.15 -9.33 -3.61
N THR A 298 -4.40 -8.38 -3.07
CA THR A 298 -3.88 -7.24 -3.84
C THR A 298 -2.90 -7.70 -4.91
N ILE A 299 -1.92 -8.54 -4.58
CA ILE A 299 -1.00 -9.11 -5.58
C ILE A 299 -1.75 -9.86 -6.69
N ALA A 300 -2.83 -10.56 -6.34
CA ALA A 300 -3.59 -11.37 -7.29
C ALA A 300 -4.56 -10.54 -8.17
N ASN A 301 -5.12 -9.44 -7.67
CA ASN A 301 -6.27 -8.77 -8.31
C ASN A 301 -6.08 -7.27 -8.59
N ALA A 302 -5.10 -6.60 -7.96
CA ALA A 302 -4.86 -5.19 -8.17
C ALA A 302 -4.19 -4.95 -9.53
N PRO A 303 -4.28 -3.73 -10.09
CA PRO A 303 -3.74 -3.41 -11.41
C PRO A 303 -2.20 -3.23 -11.38
N ILE A 304 -1.44 -4.15 -10.78
CA ILE A 304 0.02 -4.04 -10.60
C ILE A 304 0.80 -4.50 -11.83
N TYR A 305 0.27 -5.44 -12.61
CA TYR A 305 1.01 -6.07 -13.70
C TYR A 305 0.25 -6.01 -15.02
N ASP A 306 0.99 -5.83 -16.11
CA ASP A 306 0.53 -6.00 -17.50
C ASP A 306 -0.78 -5.25 -17.84
N ARG A 307 -0.97 -4.02 -17.34
CA ARG A 307 -2.20 -3.23 -17.52
C ARG A 307 -2.18 -2.26 -18.71
N GLY A 308 -1.19 -2.39 -19.59
CA GLY A 308 -0.99 -1.50 -20.74
C GLY A 308 -2.23 -1.36 -21.62
N ASP A 309 -2.85 -2.48 -22.02
CA ASP A 309 -4.01 -2.48 -22.93
C ASP A 309 -5.36 -2.27 -22.20
N MET A 310 -5.33 -1.95 -20.91
CA MET A 310 -6.51 -1.79 -20.06
C MET A 310 -6.62 -0.33 -19.56
N GLU A 311 -6.48 -0.09 -18.25
CA GLU A 311 -6.65 1.25 -17.67
C GLU A 311 -5.63 2.27 -18.21
N TRP A 312 -4.43 1.82 -18.58
CA TRP A 312 -3.39 2.69 -19.10
C TRP A 312 -3.70 3.17 -20.52
N LYS A 313 -4.25 2.32 -21.38
CA LYS A 313 -4.71 2.73 -22.71
C LYS A 313 -5.83 3.76 -22.61
N VAL A 314 -6.81 3.52 -21.72
CA VAL A 314 -7.88 4.49 -21.45
C VAL A 314 -7.32 5.81 -20.92
N LEU A 315 -6.33 5.76 -20.02
CA LEU A 315 -5.63 6.97 -19.56
C LEU A 315 -4.92 7.68 -20.72
N GLY A 316 -4.28 6.95 -21.63
CA GLY A 316 -3.67 7.51 -22.84
C GLY A 316 -4.67 8.31 -23.67
N ASP A 317 -5.84 7.71 -23.95
CA ASP A 317 -6.91 8.36 -24.73
C ASP A 317 -7.46 9.60 -24.00
N VAL A 318 -7.61 9.53 -22.67
CA VAL A 318 -8.00 10.66 -21.81
C VAL A 318 -7.00 11.81 -21.94
N LEU A 319 -5.70 11.54 -21.86
CA LEU A 319 -4.64 12.54 -21.92
C LEU A 319 -4.49 13.12 -23.33
N GLU A 320 -4.61 12.30 -24.36
CA GLU A 320 -4.60 12.73 -25.76
C GLU A 320 -5.75 13.69 -26.04
N ALA A 321 -6.97 13.39 -25.60
CA ALA A 321 -8.11 14.29 -25.73
C ALA A 321 -7.84 15.67 -25.08
N ARG A 322 -7.16 15.70 -23.93
CA ARG A 322 -6.80 16.96 -23.24
C ARG A 322 -5.76 17.79 -24.00
N ARG A 323 -4.83 17.13 -24.70
CA ARG A 323 -3.85 17.82 -25.56
C ARG A 323 -4.49 18.30 -26.87
N ALA A 324 -5.30 17.46 -27.51
CA ALA A 324 -5.97 17.80 -28.77
C ALA A 324 -6.98 18.95 -28.60
N GLU A 325 -7.68 18.96 -27.46
CA GLU A 325 -8.66 19.97 -27.12
C GLU A 325 -8.09 21.08 -26.21
N ALA A 326 -6.83 21.46 -26.38
CA ALA A 326 -6.16 22.53 -25.60
C ALA A 326 -6.83 23.93 -25.66
N GLY A 327 -8.06 24.03 -26.21
CA GLY A 327 -8.98 25.17 -26.09
C GLY A 327 -10.46 24.83 -25.80
N ALA A 328 -10.86 23.56 -25.62
CA ALA A 328 -12.28 23.17 -25.41
C ALA A 328 -12.69 23.04 -23.92
N GLY A 329 -11.73 23.15 -22.99
CA GLY A 329 -12.03 23.33 -21.56
C GLY A 329 -12.39 22.07 -20.78
N LEU A 330 -12.14 20.85 -21.29
CA LEU A 330 -12.36 19.61 -20.53
C LEU A 330 -11.71 19.67 -19.13
N PRO A 331 -12.45 19.32 -18.07
CA PRO A 331 -11.92 19.39 -16.72
C PRO A 331 -10.89 18.29 -16.43
N GLY A 332 -9.95 18.63 -15.57
CA GLY A 332 -8.96 17.74 -15.01
C GLY A 332 -7.88 17.28 -15.98
N LEU A 333 -6.67 17.10 -15.45
CA LEU A 333 -5.45 16.74 -16.18
C LEU A 333 -5.26 17.60 -17.43
N ARG A 334 -5.57 18.90 -17.34
CA ARG A 334 -5.72 19.80 -18.51
C ARG A 334 -4.51 19.85 -19.45
N LYS A 335 -3.31 19.57 -18.93
CA LYS A 335 -2.07 19.50 -19.72
C LYS A 335 -1.97 18.22 -20.58
N GLY A 336 -2.80 17.22 -20.29
CA GLY A 336 -2.73 15.88 -20.86
C GLY A 336 -1.38 15.22 -20.60
N GLN A 337 -0.81 15.42 -19.41
CA GLN A 337 0.51 14.94 -19.03
C GLN A 337 0.49 14.24 -17.67
N VAL A 338 1.40 13.29 -17.50
CA VAL A 338 1.65 12.54 -16.26
C VAL A 338 3.13 12.60 -15.96
N LEU A 339 3.44 12.91 -14.70
CA LEU A 339 4.83 12.90 -14.23
C LEU A 339 5.18 11.54 -13.63
N PHE A 340 6.23 10.91 -14.13
CA PHE A 340 6.87 9.74 -13.56
C PHE A 340 8.09 10.15 -12.75
N VAL A 341 8.15 9.69 -11.51
CA VAL A 341 9.31 9.83 -10.63
C VAL A 341 9.89 8.45 -10.43
N LEU A 342 11.10 8.20 -10.90
CA LEU A 342 11.72 6.87 -10.97
C LEU A 342 13.04 6.85 -10.19
N GLY A 343 13.34 5.72 -9.54
CA GLY A 343 14.64 5.47 -8.93
C GLY A 343 15.61 4.90 -9.96
N GLU A 344 16.79 5.51 -10.13
CA GLU A 344 17.83 5.06 -11.07
C GLU A 344 18.20 3.58 -10.89
N ARG A 345 18.17 3.09 -9.65
CA ARG A 345 18.57 1.72 -9.25
C ARG A 345 17.37 0.85 -8.87
N ASP A 346 16.16 1.22 -9.29
CA ASP A 346 14.96 0.45 -8.99
C ASP A 346 14.92 -0.84 -9.84
N GLU A 347 14.95 -1.99 -9.16
CA GLU A 347 14.94 -3.32 -9.79
C GLU A 347 13.51 -3.87 -9.98
N ILE A 348 12.50 -3.25 -9.38
CA ILE A 348 11.08 -3.64 -9.53
C ILE A 348 10.45 -2.88 -10.68
N VAL A 349 10.64 -1.56 -10.64
CA VAL A 349 10.10 -0.62 -11.60
C VAL A 349 11.28 -0.07 -12.37
N VAL A 350 11.82 -0.93 -13.24
CA VAL A 350 13.00 -0.63 -14.04
C VAL A 350 12.74 0.62 -14.87
N PRO A 351 13.51 1.71 -14.68
CA PRO A 351 13.18 3.00 -15.29
C PRO A 351 13.10 2.96 -16.81
N GLY A 352 14.06 2.28 -17.46
CA GLY A 352 14.12 2.16 -18.90
C GLY A 352 12.90 1.44 -19.48
N GLU A 353 12.48 0.34 -18.86
CA GLU A 353 11.28 -0.41 -19.29
C GLU A 353 10.02 0.44 -19.06
N THR A 354 9.91 1.04 -17.88
CA THR A 354 8.74 1.82 -17.47
C THR A 354 8.52 3.01 -18.39
N VAL A 355 9.58 3.78 -18.71
CA VAL A 355 9.50 4.93 -19.61
C VAL A 355 9.10 4.49 -21.02
N TRP A 356 9.69 3.40 -21.51
CA TRP A 356 9.35 2.87 -22.84
C TRP A 356 7.89 2.40 -22.91
N ASP A 357 7.42 1.61 -21.94
CA ASP A 357 6.05 1.12 -21.88
C ASP A 357 5.05 2.28 -21.68
N ALA A 358 5.38 3.26 -20.84
CA ALA A 358 4.53 4.42 -20.60
C ALA A 358 4.36 5.26 -21.87
N ARG A 359 5.46 5.56 -22.59
CA ARG A 359 5.40 6.32 -23.85
C ARG A 359 4.65 5.58 -24.94
N ARG A 360 4.83 4.25 -25.02
CA ARG A 360 4.09 3.41 -25.96
C ARG A 360 2.58 3.47 -25.75
N VAL A 361 2.14 3.50 -24.49
CA VAL A 361 0.71 3.42 -24.14
C VAL A 361 0.05 4.80 -24.03
N LEU A 362 0.74 5.79 -23.47
CA LEU A 362 0.20 7.14 -23.20
C LEU A 362 0.52 8.17 -24.30
N GLY A 363 1.54 7.88 -25.12
CA GLY A 363 2.13 8.82 -26.08
C GLY A 363 3.32 9.59 -25.49
N GLU A 364 4.30 9.92 -26.33
CA GLU A 364 5.54 10.62 -25.95
C GLU A 364 5.26 11.93 -25.21
N ASP A 365 4.37 12.76 -25.75
CA ASP A 365 4.04 14.08 -25.20
C ASP A 365 3.29 14.03 -23.86
N ALA A 366 2.78 12.85 -23.49
CA ALA A 366 2.05 12.64 -22.25
C ALA A 366 2.96 12.31 -21.06
N VAL A 367 4.22 11.96 -21.30
CA VAL A 367 5.11 11.36 -20.30
C VAL A 367 6.24 12.32 -19.95
N GLU A 368 6.14 12.94 -18.76
CA GLU A 368 7.25 13.65 -18.13
C GLU A 368 7.98 12.72 -17.18
N VAL A 369 9.32 12.81 -17.11
CA VAL A 369 10.15 11.89 -16.31
C VAL A 369 11.12 12.66 -15.44
N LEU A 370 11.18 12.28 -14.16
CA LEU A 370 12.20 12.65 -13.19
C LEU A 370 12.87 11.36 -12.70
N VAL A 371 14.17 11.24 -12.88
CA VAL A 371 14.96 10.12 -12.35
C VAL A 371 15.82 10.61 -11.20
N LEU A 372 15.72 9.94 -10.05
CA LEU A 372 16.48 10.27 -8.84
C LEU A 372 17.45 9.14 -8.49
N LYS A 373 18.58 9.51 -7.87
CA LYS A 373 19.59 8.57 -7.37
C LYS A 373 19.08 7.82 -6.13
N ALA A 374 18.23 6.81 -6.35
CA ALA A 374 17.58 5.98 -5.34
C ALA A 374 17.13 4.64 -5.97
N GLY A 375 16.79 3.65 -5.15
CA GLY A 375 16.05 2.46 -5.55
C GLY A 375 14.55 2.66 -5.40
N HIS A 376 13.80 1.58 -5.14
CA HIS A 376 12.35 1.64 -4.94
C HIS A 376 11.92 2.45 -3.71
N GLU A 377 12.85 2.69 -2.78
CA GLU A 377 12.66 3.50 -1.58
C GLU A 377 12.63 5.00 -1.83
N VAL A 378 12.73 5.44 -3.09
CA VAL A 378 12.76 6.86 -3.48
C VAL A 378 11.66 7.70 -2.82
N ALA A 379 10.44 7.16 -2.67
CA ALA A 379 9.34 7.89 -2.04
C ALA A 379 9.54 8.16 -0.54
N VAL A 380 10.36 7.33 0.13
CA VAL A 380 10.67 7.43 1.55
C VAL A 380 11.91 8.30 1.78
N THR A 381 12.93 8.14 0.93
CA THR A 381 14.24 8.77 1.14
C THR A 381 14.40 10.11 0.44
N LYS A 382 13.61 10.37 -0.62
CA LYS A 382 13.70 11.58 -1.47
C LYS A 382 12.46 12.47 -1.39
N GLY A 383 11.76 12.46 -0.26
CA GLY A 383 10.52 13.21 -0.07
C GLY A 383 10.65 14.69 -0.46
N ARG A 384 11.72 15.36 -0.02
CA ARG A 384 11.99 16.76 -0.35
C ARG A 384 12.27 16.96 -1.83
N GLU A 385 13.22 16.23 -2.42
CA GLU A 385 13.55 16.39 -3.84
C GLU A 385 12.35 16.12 -4.76
N ILE A 386 11.49 15.16 -4.39
CA ILE A 386 10.24 14.88 -5.11
C ILE A 386 9.29 16.07 -5.00
N VAL A 387 9.02 16.57 -3.80
CA VAL A 387 8.08 17.69 -3.61
C VAL A 387 8.59 18.96 -4.28
N ASP A 388 9.88 19.25 -4.18
CA ASP A 388 10.52 20.39 -4.83
C ASP A 388 10.23 20.41 -6.34
N GLU A 389 10.51 19.30 -7.03
CA GLU A 389 10.29 19.15 -8.48
C GLU A 389 8.81 19.12 -8.87
N VAL A 390 7.99 18.43 -8.07
CA VAL A 390 6.56 18.29 -8.32
C VAL A 390 5.86 19.64 -8.20
N VAL A 391 6.11 20.38 -7.12
CA VAL A 391 5.54 21.71 -6.88
C VAL A 391 6.05 22.69 -7.93
N ALA A 392 7.34 22.68 -8.26
CA ALA A 392 7.88 23.55 -9.32
C ALA A 392 7.14 23.36 -10.65
N ARG A 393 6.80 22.12 -11.04
CA ARG A 393 6.06 21.85 -12.29
C ARG A 393 4.57 22.21 -12.21
N TRP A 394 3.99 22.18 -11.03
CA TRP A 394 2.62 22.61 -10.79
C TRP A 394 2.51 24.13 -10.81
N GLU A 395 3.44 24.84 -10.17
CA GLU A 395 3.46 26.31 -10.04
C GLU A 395 4.02 27.03 -11.26
N ALA A 396 5.03 26.50 -11.96
CA ALA A 396 5.62 27.14 -13.14
C ALA A 396 4.65 27.32 -14.33
N ARG A 397 3.37 27.01 -14.15
CA ARG A 397 2.33 27.09 -15.16
C ARG A 397 1.05 27.82 -14.68
N CYS A 398 1.19 28.81 -13.79
CA CYS A 398 0.22 29.90 -13.62
C CYS A 398 0.55 31.09 -14.53
#